data_AF-A0A357T0I4-F1
#
_entry.id   AF-A0A357T0I4-F1
#
_cell.length_a   1.000
_cell.length_b   1.000
_cell.length_c   1.000
_cell.angle_alpha   90.00
_cell.angle_beta   90.00
_cell.angle_gamma   90.00
#
_symmetry.space_group_name_H-M   'P 1'
#
loop_
_entity.id
_entity.type
_entity.pdbx_description
1 polymer ?
#
loop_
_entity_poly.entity_id
_entity_poly.type
_entity_poly.pdbx_seq_one_letter_code
_entity_poly.pdbx_strand_id
1 'polypeptide(L)'
;NPGISKKLLTYRYNTLDYARKRAIEIGFQRGALFPWRTIGGEECSTFFPAGTAQYHINADIVYAIKKYIEVTEDQEFLIEGGSEILFETARLWMELGAFIARKDNRFCINVVTGPDEYTALVDNNFYTNMMARENLYFAYQTAVWMKENSPESFKQLSKKIGLEDEELALWEKAANHMYIPYDRQLGIFPQDDTFLDKPIWDLEKTPADKFPLLLHYHPLLIYGSQVCKQPDVVLALFLLSQKFTARQKKRNYDYYEKITTHDSSLSPSIFSIVASEIGYTEKAYDYFLSTVRLDLDDYNGNTKDGIHTACMGGSWLCVVYGFAGMRVYDDILSFSPYLPAQWEEYSFKITYRGRLIRVTVNKAGASYQLLEGDALTIYHHKKKMRLP
;
A
#
# COMPACT_ATOMS: atom_id res chain seq x y z
N ASN A 1 -3.24 -19.20 -2.75
CA ASN A 1 -2.52 -19.83 -3.88
C ASN A 1 -1.33 -18.95 -4.25
N PRO A 2 -0.17 -19.13 -3.60
CA PRO A 2 1.01 -18.27 -3.79
C PRO A 2 1.61 -18.35 -5.21
N GLY A 3 1.34 -19.41 -5.97
CA GLY A 3 1.80 -19.53 -7.36
C GLY A 3 1.22 -18.46 -8.29
N ILE A 4 0.00 -17.98 -8.04
CA ILE A 4 -0.60 -16.86 -8.79
C ILE A 4 0.13 -15.56 -8.45
N SER A 5 0.37 -15.30 -7.16
CA SER A 5 1.13 -14.13 -6.71
C SER A 5 2.53 -14.08 -7.32
N LYS A 6 3.25 -15.23 -7.35
CA LYS A 6 4.57 -15.33 -8.00
C LYS A 6 4.48 -14.90 -9.47
N LYS A 7 3.52 -15.41 -10.25
CA LYS A 7 3.33 -15.04 -11.66
C LYS A 7 3.07 -13.54 -11.87
N LEU A 8 2.24 -12.93 -11.02
CA LEU A 8 1.97 -11.49 -11.09
C LEU A 8 3.22 -10.64 -10.79
N LEU A 9 4.06 -11.08 -9.85
CA LEU A 9 5.34 -10.42 -9.56
C LEU A 9 6.39 -10.69 -10.64
N THR A 10 6.44 -11.90 -11.19
CA THR A 10 7.29 -12.23 -12.34
C THR A 10 6.93 -11.38 -13.57
N TYR A 11 5.65 -11.04 -13.79
CA TYR A 11 5.28 -10.09 -14.83
C TYR A 11 5.95 -8.72 -14.64
N ARG A 12 6.05 -8.22 -13.40
CA ARG A 12 6.77 -6.97 -13.10
C ARG A 12 8.27 -7.10 -13.39
N TYR A 13 8.87 -8.23 -13.04
CA TYR A 13 10.27 -8.49 -13.39
C TYR A 13 10.50 -8.53 -14.90
N ASN A 14 9.63 -9.24 -15.64
CA ASN A 14 9.72 -9.35 -17.10
C ASN A 14 9.46 -8.02 -17.83
N THR A 15 8.91 -7.02 -17.16
CA THR A 15 8.66 -5.68 -17.70
C THR A 15 9.60 -4.61 -17.12
N LEU A 16 10.61 -5.00 -16.34
CA LEU A 16 11.54 -4.08 -15.68
C LEU A 16 12.33 -3.22 -16.67
N ASP A 17 12.71 -3.76 -17.83
CA ASP A 17 13.44 -2.99 -18.84
C ASP A 17 12.59 -1.87 -19.45
N TYR A 18 11.27 -2.06 -19.58
CA TYR A 18 10.36 -0.98 -19.96
C TYR A 18 10.30 0.10 -18.88
N ALA A 19 10.31 -0.28 -17.61
CA ALA A 19 10.34 0.66 -16.49
C ALA A 19 11.66 1.46 -16.43
N ARG A 20 12.80 0.83 -16.73
CA ARG A 20 14.10 1.51 -16.89
C ARG A 20 14.08 2.50 -18.05
N LYS A 21 13.59 2.08 -19.22
CA LYS A 21 13.41 2.95 -20.38
C LYS A 21 12.53 4.15 -20.03
N ARG A 22 11.45 3.92 -19.29
CA ARG A 22 10.55 4.98 -18.84
C ARG A 22 11.22 5.98 -17.92
N ALA A 23 12.08 5.54 -16.99
CA ALA A 23 12.86 6.44 -16.14
C ALA A 23 13.77 7.36 -16.98
N ILE A 24 14.42 6.81 -18.00
CA ILE A 24 15.26 7.57 -18.95
C ILE A 24 14.42 8.57 -19.76
N GLU A 25 13.25 8.16 -20.26
CA GLU A 25 12.36 9.02 -21.05
C GLU A 25 11.95 10.30 -20.32
N ILE A 26 11.81 10.24 -18.99
CA ILE A 26 11.42 11.39 -18.16
C ILE A 26 12.62 12.17 -17.61
N GLY A 27 13.85 11.76 -17.95
CA GLY A 27 15.09 12.49 -17.67
C GLY A 27 15.95 11.94 -16.53
N PHE A 28 15.60 10.81 -15.92
CA PHE A 28 16.43 10.17 -14.88
C PHE A 28 17.55 9.35 -15.49
N GLN A 29 18.68 9.28 -14.78
CA GLN A 29 19.87 8.55 -15.25
C GLN A 29 19.89 7.09 -14.79
N ARG A 30 19.28 6.80 -13.64
CA ARG A 30 19.26 5.47 -13.02
C ARG A 30 17.87 5.09 -12.54
N GLY A 31 17.70 3.81 -12.28
CA GLY A 31 16.50 3.24 -11.67
C GLY A 31 15.42 2.83 -12.66
N ALA A 32 14.29 2.40 -12.11
CA ALA A 32 13.14 1.93 -12.86
C ALA A 32 11.88 2.64 -12.42
N LEU A 33 11.16 3.23 -13.38
CA LEU A 33 9.84 3.82 -13.20
C LEU A 33 8.79 2.92 -13.83
N PHE A 34 8.14 2.09 -13.01
CA PHE A 34 7.01 1.30 -13.50
C PHE A 34 5.87 2.21 -13.98
N PRO A 35 5.23 1.87 -15.11
CA PRO A 35 4.13 2.66 -15.64
C PRO A 35 2.91 2.60 -14.71
N TRP A 36 2.16 3.70 -14.67
CA TRP A 36 0.90 3.78 -13.95
C TRP A 36 -0.17 2.91 -14.60
N ARG A 37 -0.29 2.99 -15.93
CA ARG A 37 -1.21 2.15 -16.71
C ARG A 37 -0.43 1.43 -17.79
N THR A 38 -0.57 0.12 -17.86
CA THR A 38 0.14 -0.67 -18.86
C THR A 38 -0.63 -1.93 -19.26
N ILE A 39 -0.40 -2.35 -20.49
CA ILE A 39 -0.79 -3.66 -21.01
C ILE A 39 0.48 -4.49 -21.28
N GLY A 40 1.39 -3.95 -22.10
CA GLY A 40 2.62 -4.62 -22.55
C GLY A 40 3.91 -4.31 -21.77
N GLY A 41 3.86 -3.44 -20.75
CA GLY A 41 5.03 -2.98 -19.98
C GLY A 41 5.33 -1.48 -20.16
N GLU A 42 4.90 -0.87 -21.26
CA GLU A 42 5.04 0.58 -21.53
C GLU A 42 3.90 1.38 -20.89
N GLU A 43 4.15 2.66 -20.58
CA GLU A 43 3.13 3.58 -20.07
C GLU A 43 2.08 3.86 -21.15
N CYS A 44 0.81 3.80 -20.76
CA CYS A 44 -0.34 4.07 -21.62
C CYS A 44 -1.18 5.26 -21.14
N SER A 45 -0.89 5.83 -19.96
CA SER A 45 -1.57 7.01 -19.45
C SER A 45 -1.06 8.29 -20.14
N THR A 46 -1.96 9.02 -20.79
CA THR A 46 -1.68 10.35 -21.35
C THR A 46 -1.82 11.47 -20.32
N PHE A 47 -2.41 11.19 -19.15
CA PHE A 47 -2.62 12.15 -18.08
C PHE A 47 -1.51 12.01 -17.03
N PHE A 48 -0.42 12.77 -17.21
CA PHE A 48 0.75 12.68 -16.34
C PHE A 48 0.50 13.06 -14.86
N PRO A 49 -0.39 14.02 -14.49
CA PRO A 49 -0.56 14.43 -13.09
C PRO A 49 -1.12 13.32 -12.21
N ALA A 50 -2.04 12.50 -12.72
CA ALA A 50 -2.50 11.26 -12.07
C ALA A 50 -2.05 10.02 -12.86
N GLY A 51 -0.83 10.07 -13.38
CA GLY A 51 -0.17 8.99 -14.12
C GLY A 51 1.29 8.91 -13.75
N THR A 52 2.16 9.45 -14.59
CA THR A 52 3.62 9.46 -14.37
C THR A 52 4.04 10.07 -13.03
N ALA A 53 3.32 11.06 -12.50
CA ALA A 53 3.63 11.65 -11.18
C ALA A 53 3.22 10.76 -9.99
N GLN A 54 2.46 9.67 -10.20
CA GLN A 54 2.12 8.68 -9.17
C GLN A 54 3.24 7.67 -8.98
N TYR A 55 4.41 8.15 -8.55
CA TYR A 55 5.62 7.34 -8.37
C TYR A 55 5.45 6.21 -7.34
N HIS A 56 4.45 6.30 -6.46
CA HIS A 56 4.21 5.32 -5.39
C HIS A 56 4.00 3.89 -5.91
N ILE A 57 3.58 3.70 -7.17
CA ILE A 57 3.47 2.37 -7.80
C ILE A 57 4.75 1.53 -7.66
N ASN A 58 5.92 2.18 -7.69
CA ASN A 58 7.21 1.51 -7.52
C ASN A 58 7.36 0.93 -6.10
N ALA A 59 6.96 1.69 -5.09
CA ALA A 59 6.95 1.21 -3.71
C ALA A 59 5.83 0.20 -3.45
N ASP A 60 4.69 0.30 -4.14
CA ASP A 60 3.60 -0.67 -4.03
C ASP A 60 4.02 -2.06 -4.55
N ILE A 61 4.75 -2.09 -5.68
CA ILE A 61 5.33 -3.33 -6.22
C ILE A 61 6.33 -3.94 -5.23
N VAL A 62 7.22 -3.12 -4.66
CA VAL A 62 8.19 -3.58 -3.65
C VAL A 62 7.49 -4.06 -2.37
N TYR A 63 6.43 -3.38 -1.93
CA TYR A 63 5.62 -3.83 -0.81
C TYR A 63 4.96 -5.19 -1.10
N ALA A 64 4.45 -5.40 -2.31
CA ALA A 64 3.89 -6.69 -2.72
C ALA A 64 4.94 -7.80 -2.74
N ILE A 65 6.17 -7.52 -3.20
CA ILE A 65 7.31 -8.45 -3.12
C ILE A 65 7.61 -8.77 -1.65
N LYS A 66 7.73 -7.76 -0.78
CA LYS A 66 7.98 -7.96 0.64
C LYS A 66 6.93 -8.87 1.28
N LYS A 67 5.65 -8.59 1.03
CA LYS A 67 4.54 -9.42 1.53
C LYS A 67 4.56 -10.84 0.98
N TYR A 68 4.94 -11.02 -0.28
CA TYR A 68 5.12 -12.33 -0.86
C TYR A 68 6.20 -13.11 -0.10
N ILE A 69 7.40 -12.53 0.08
CA ILE A 69 8.52 -13.18 0.80
C ILE A 69 8.18 -13.48 2.25
N GLU A 70 7.57 -12.55 3.00
CA GLU A 70 7.15 -12.76 4.40
C GLU A 70 6.19 -13.95 4.56
N VAL A 71 5.35 -14.21 3.54
CA VAL A 71 4.32 -15.25 3.56
C VAL A 71 4.78 -16.57 2.95
N THR A 72 5.75 -16.58 2.02
CA THR A 72 6.16 -17.79 1.30
C THR A 72 7.56 -18.29 1.64
N GLU A 73 8.45 -17.44 2.16
CA GLU A 73 9.89 -17.71 2.30
C GLU A 73 10.58 -18.06 0.97
N ASP A 74 10.02 -17.65 -0.18
CA ASP A 74 10.59 -17.91 -1.52
C ASP A 74 11.81 -17.01 -1.79
N GLN A 75 12.93 -17.32 -1.13
CA GLN A 75 14.19 -16.59 -1.28
C GLN A 75 14.78 -16.73 -2.67
N GLU A 76 14.50 -17.83 -3.36
CA GLU A 76 14.90 -18.04 -4.75
C GLU A 76 14.30 -16.96 -5.64
N PHE A 77 13.00 -16.69 -5.54
CA PHE A 77 12.36 -15.57 -6.25
C PHE A 77 12.99 -14.20 -5.91
N LEU A 78 13.32 -13.97 -4.63
CA LEU A 78 13.97 -12.72 -4.22
C LEU A 78 15.34 -12.57 -4.89
N ILE A 79 16.13 -13.63 -4.95
CA ILE A 79 17.46 -13.62 -5.56
C ILE A 79 17.38 -13.48 -7.08
N GLU A 80 16.51 -14.23 -7.75
CA GLU A 80 16.46 -14.32 -9.21
C GLU A 80 15.86 -13.09 -9.91
N GLY A 81 14.99 -12.33 -9.23
CA GLY A 81 14.37 -11.15 -9.83
C GLY A 81 13.83 -10.10 -8.87
N GLY A 82 13.42 -10.49 -7.65
CA GLY A 82 12.92 -9.54 -6.67
C GLY A 82 13.93 -8.44 -6.32
N SER A 83 15.16 -8.84 -6.01
CA SER A 83 16.26 -7.94 -5.62
C SER A 83 16.60 -6.90 -6.69
N GLU A 84 16.54 -7.26 -7.97
CA GLU A 84 16.77 -6.31 -9.08
C GLU A 84 15.69 -5.23 -9.14
N ILE A 85 14.42 -5.59 -8.95
CA ILE A 85 13.31 -4.61 -8.85
C ILE A 85 13.53 -3.69 -7.65
N LEU A 86 13.88 -4.26 -6.49
CA LEU A 86 14.13 -3.50 -5.26
C LEU A 86 15.24 -2.46 -5.48
N PHE A 87 16.38 -2.86 -6.06
CA PHE A 87 17.52 -1.97 -6.23
C PHE A 87 17.26 -0.87 -7.28
N GLU A 88 16.59 -1.20 -8.38
CA GLU A 88 16.26 -0.20 -9.41
C GLU A 88 15.18 0.79 -8.95
N THR A 89 14.21 0.34 -8.16
CA THR A 89 13.23 1.27 -7.58
C THR A 89 13.83 2.11 -6.44
N ALA A 90 14.78 1.58 -5.67
CA ALA A 90 15.56 2.37 -4.71
C ALA A 90 16.36 3.49 -5.39
N ARG A 91 16.98 3.20 -6.55
CA ARG A 91 17.65 4.20 -7.39
C ARG A 91 16.69 5.29 -7.89
N LEU A 92 15.49 4.90 -8.33
CA LEU A 92 14.47 5.89 -8.71
C LEU A 92 14.17 6.87 -7.57
N TRP A 93 14.00 6.37 -6.34
CA TRP A 93 13.75 7.25 -5.19
C TRP A 93 14.91 8.21 -4.92
N MET A 94 16.16 7.79 -5.18
CA MET A 94 17.33 8.66 -5.06
C MET A 94 17.42 9.71 -6.17
N GLU A 95 16.89 9.44 -7.37
CA GLU A 95 16.77 10.43 -8.45
C GLU A 95 15.65 11.44 -8.19
N LEU A 96 14.56 11.01 -7.54
CA LEU A 96 13.40 11.86 -7.22
C LEU A 96 13.61 12.74 -5.99
N GLY A 97 14.26 12.20 -4.96
CA GLY A 97 14.35 12.84 -3.66
C GLY A 97 15.67 13.57 -3.43
N ALA A 98 15.64 14.51 -2.49
CA ALA A 98 16.83 15.27 -2.09
C ALA A 98 16.83 15.56 -0.59
N PHE A 99 18.03 15.71 -0.02
CA PHE A 99 18.18 16.23 1.34
C PHE A 99 17.97 17.76 1.32
N ILE A 100 16.93 18.24 1.99
CA ILE A 100 16.54 19.66 1.95
C ILE A 100 16.94 20.36 3.25
N ALA A 101 17.88 21.30 3.17
CA ALA A 101 18.37 22.06 4.33
C ALA A 101 17.26 22.76 5.12
N ARG A 102 16.26 23.29 4.41
CA ARG A 102 15.08 23.95 5.02
C ARG A 102 14.13 23.01 5.76
N LYS A 103 14.26 21.70 5.56
CA LYS A 103 13.48 20.67 6.25
C LYS A 103 14.40 19.93 7.23
N ASP A 104 15.31 20.64 7.90
CA ASP A 104 16.30 20.07 8.82
C ASP A 104 17.17 18.98 8.20
N ASN A 105 17.58 19.17 6.94
CA ASN A 105 18.30 18.17 6.14
C ASN A 105 17.59 16.81 6.06
N ARG A 106 16.25 16.80 6.05
CA ARG A 106 15.46 15.59 5.78
C ARG A 106 15.44 15.28 4.29
N PHE A 107 15.35 13.99 3.97
CA PHE A 107 15.15 13.51 2.61
C PHE A 107 13.69 13.74 2.22
N CYS A 108 13.46 14.58 1.22
CA CYS A 108 12.12 14.99 0.78
C CYS A 108 11.89 14.47 -0.64
N ILE A 109 10.64 14.14 -0.95
CA ILE A 109 10.20 13.76 -2.29
C ILE A 109 9.10 14.74 -2.69
N ASN A 110 9.36 15.48 -3.76
CA ASN A 110 8.56 16.64 -4.17
C ASN A 110 7.94 16.40 -5.55
N VAL A 111 6.90 17.17 -5.89
CA VAL A 111 6.20 17.10 -7.18
C VAL A 111 5.69 15.70 -7.50
N VAL A 112 4.97 15.10 -6.55
CA VAL A 112 4.40 13.75 -6.66
C VAL A 112 2.88 13.76 -6.49
N THR A 113 2.23 12.70 -6.93
CA THR A 113 0.81 12.47 -6.69
C THR A 113 0.66 11.20 -5.86
N GLY A 114 -0.06 11.28 -4.74
CA GLY A 114 -0.37 10.12 -3.91
C GLY A 114 -1.59 9.36 -4.43
N PRO A 115 -2.05 8.32 -3.70
CA PRO A 115 -3.26 7.59 -4.03
C PRO A 115 -4.51 8.47 -4.19
N ASP A 116 -4.59 9.58 -3.48
CA ASP A 116 -5.66 10.56 -3.65
C ASP A 116 -5.44 11.44 -4.88
N GLU A 117 -6.04 11.04 -6.00
CA GLU A 117 -5.99 11.78 -7.27
C GLU A 117 -6.80 13.11 -7.26
N TYR A 118 -7.43 13.49 -6.14
CA TYR A 118 -8.00 14.82 -5.90
C TYR A 118 -6.97 15.82 -5.34
N THR A 119 -5.71 15.40 -5.28
CA THR A 119 -4.53 16.27 -5.24
C THR A 119 -3.51 15.75 -6.25
N ALA A 120 -2.65 16.61 -6.79
CA ALA A 120 -1.60 16.18 -7.71
C ALA A 120 -0.40 17.11 -7.64
N LEU A 121 0.78 16.57 -7.96
CA LEU A 121 2.05 17.32 -8.02
C LEU A 121 2.37 18.06 -6.71
N VAL A 122 2.05 17.43 -5.58
CA VAL A 122 2.27 17.96 -4.24
C VAL A 122 3.65 17.58 -3.71
N ASP A 123 4.10 18.30 -2.69
CA ASP A 123 5.35 18.01 -2.00
C ASP A 123 5.12 17.16 -0.76
N ASN A 124 5.98 16.15 -0.58
CA ASN A 124 6.01 15.30 0.61
C ASN A 124 4.67 14.62 0.91
N ASN A 125 4.02 14.06 -0.13
CA ASN A 125 2.84 13.23 0.07
C ASN A 125 3.14 12.12 1.10
N PHE A 126 2.33 12.06 2.16
CA PHE A 126 2.58 11.20 3.31
C PHE A 126 2.66 9.72 2.93
N TYR A 127 1.70 9.23 2.13
CA TYR A 127 1.71 7.85 1.66
C TYR A 127 2.98 7.55 0.86
N THR A 128 3.30 8.39 -0.11
CA THR A 128 4.46 8.23 -0.99
C THR A 128 5.76 8.20 -0.20
N ASN A 129 5.98 9.15 0.71
CA ASN A 129 7.19 9.19 1.53
C ASN A 129 7.31 7.97 2.45
N MET A 130 6.20 7.56 3.09
CA MET A 130 6.19 6.35 3.93
C MET A 130 6.52 5.10 3.13
N MET A 131 5.93 4.93 1.94
CA MET A 131 6.14 3.75 1.11
C MET A 131 7.54 3.74 0.46
N ALA A 132 8.04 4.89 -0.01
CA ALA A 132 9.39 5.06 -0.51
C ALA A 132 10.44 4.73 0.57
N ARG A 133 10.20 5.15 1.81
CA ARG A 133 11.06 4.81 2.96
C ARG A 133 11.15 3.30 3.16
N GLU A 134 10.02 2.60 3.15
CA GLU A 134 10.01 1.14 3.34
C GLU A 134 10.61 0.40 2.13
N ASN A 135 10.49 0.93 0.91
CA ASN A 135 11.21 0.44 -0.26
C ASN A 135 12.73 0.55 -0.06
N LEU A 136 13.24 1.75 0.25
CA LEU A 136 14.67 1.99 0.48
C LEU A 136 15.24 1.10 1.59
N TYR A 137 14.53 0.96 2.72
CA TYR A 137 14.94 0.05 3.79
C TYR A 137 14.99 -1.40 3.32
N PHE A 138 13.96 -1.87 2.59
CA PHE A 138 13.91 -3.26 2.17
C PHE A 138 15.00 -3.57 1.13
N ALA A 139 15.25 -2.65 0.19
CA ALA A 139 16.37 -2.76 -0.74
C ALA A 139 17.72 -2.87 -0.01
N TYR A 140 17.97 -1.99 0.96
CA TYR A 140 19.19 -2.07 1.79
C TYR A 140 19.30 -3.39 2.55
N GLN A 141 18.24 -3.80 3.24
CA GLN A 141 18.22 -5.06 4.00
C GLN A 141 18.44 -6.28 3.10
N THR A 142 17.84 -6.31 1.91
CA THR A 142 18.05 -7.37 0.93
C THR A 142 19.50 -7.39 0.43
N ALA A 143 20.11 -6.24 0.15
CA ALA A 143 21.51 -6.18 -0.26
C ALA A 143 22.45 -6.73 0.82
N VAL A 144 22.26 -6.33 2.09
CA VAL A 144 23.03 -6.85 3.24
C VAL A 144 22.83 -8.36 3.39
N TRP A 145 21.58 -8.82 3.36
CA TRP A 145 21.26 -10.25 3.47
C TRP A 145 21.88 -11.07 2.34
N MET A 146 21.83 -10.58 1.09
CA MET A 146 22.43 -11.28 -0.06
C MET A 146 23.96 -11.32 0.03
N LYS A 147 24.63 -10.28 0.53
CA LYS A 147 26.08 -10.29 0.77
C LYS A 147 26.49 -11.42 1.71
N GLU A 148 25.65 -11.73 2.70
CA GLU A 148 25.91 -12.79 3.69
C GLU A 148 25.48 -14.19 3.19
N ASN A 149 24.30 -14.30 2.60
CA ASN A 149 23.62 -15.58 2.35
C ASN A 149 23.73 -16.05 0.89
N SER A 150 24.02 -15.15 -0.06
CA SER A 150 24.13 -15.46 -1.50
C SER A 150 25.13 -14.53 -2.22
N PRO A 151 26.40 -14.50 -1.77
CA PRO A 151 27.38 -13.50 -2.21
C PRO A 151 27.67 -13.54 -3.73
N GLU A 152 27.64 -14.73 -4.34
CA GLU A 152 27.86 -14.87 -5.78
C GLU A 152 26.71 -14.25 -6.58
N SER A 153 25.45 -14.51 -6.19
CA SER A 153 24.29 -13.89 -6.81
C SER A 153 24.28 -12.37 -6.62
N PHE A 154 24.67 -11.89 -5.42
CA PHE A 154 24.82 -10.45 -5.17
C PHE A 154 25.86 -9.82 -6.11
N LYS A 155 27.02 -10.46 -6.28
CA LYS A 155 28.09 -9.98 -7.16
C LYS A 155 27.65 -9.96 -8.62
N GLN A 156 26.94 -10.99 -9.08
CA GLN A 156 26.40 -11.07 -10.43
C GLN A 156 25.38 -9.97 -10.69
N LEU A 157 24.42 -9.77 -9.77
CA LEU A 157 23.44 -8.70 -9.87
C LEU A 157 24.10 -7.32 -9.83
N SER A 158 25.03 -7.10 -8.90
CA SER A 158 25.77 -5.84 -8.78
C SER A 158 26.52 -5.52 -10.07
N LYS A 159 27.15 -6.52 -10.69
CA LYS A 159 27.79 -6.34 -12.00
C LYS A 159 26.78 -6.06 -13.11
N LYS A 160 25.62 -6.74 -13.12
CA LYS A 160 24.57 -6.58 -14.12
C LYS A 160 24.01 -5.17 -14.15
N ILE A 161 23.71 -4.59 -12.99
CA ILE A 161 23.09 -3.26 -12.88
C ILE A 161 24.10 -2.15 -12.57
N GLY A 162 25.40 -2.47 -12.47
CA GLY A 162 26.44 -1.52 -12.07
C GLY A 162 26.19 -0.92 -10.69
N LEU A 163 25.87 -1.77 -9.70
CA LEU A 163 25.63 -1.35 -8.31
C LEU A 163 26.92 -0.96 -7.62
N GLU A 164 26.97 0.25 -7.08
CA GLU A 164 28.08 0.77 -6.30
C GLU A 164 27.80 0.60 -4.79
N ASP A 165 28.82 0.30 -3.99
CA ASP A 165 28.64 0.05 -2.54
C ASP A 165 28.14 1.29 -1.79
N GLU A 166 28.48 2.49 -2.28
CA GLU A 166 28.03 3.77 -1.76
C GLU A 166 26.51 3.97 -1.88
N GLU A 167 25.86 3.36 -2.88
CA GLU A 167 24.41 3.46 -3.07
C GLU A 167 23.65 2.87 -1.87
N LEU A 168 24.14 1.76 -1.32
CA LEU A 168 23.50 1.05 -0.20
C LEU A 168 23.45 1.94 1.05
N ALA A 169 24.56 2.62 1.35
CA ALA A 169 24.65 3.55 2.48
C ALA A 169 23.75 4.78 2.27
N LEU A 170 23.61 5.26 1.03
CA LEU A 170 22.70 6.34 0.70
C LEU A 170 21.23 5.94 0.85
N TRP A 171 20.85 4.72 0.46
CA TRP A 171 19.48 4.23 0.64
C TRP A 171 19.10 4.16 2.11
N GLU A 172 19.95 3.58 2.96
CA GLU A 172 19.74 3.52 4.41
C GLU A 172 19.64 4.93 5.00
N LYS A 173 20.54 5.84 4.61
CA LYS A 173 20.54 7.23 5.07
C LYS A 173 19.26 7.96 4.69
N ALA A 174 18.84 7.86 3.43
CA ALA A 174 17.61 8.48 2.93
C ALA A 174 16.38 7.93 3.64
N ALA A 175 16.30 6.61 3.86
CA ALA A 175 15.22 5.99 4.61
C ALA A 175 15.16 6.50 6.06
N ASN A 176 16.30 6.56 6.76
CA ASN A 176 16.41 7.07 8.13
C ASN A 176 16.03 8.56 8.26
N HIS A 177 16.22 9.34 7.19
CA HIS A 177 16.01 10.79 7.19
C HIS A 177 14.79 11.22 6.37
N MET A 178 13.96 10.29 5.90
CA MET A 178 12.74 10.61 5.16
C MET A 178 11.88 11.61 5.94
N TYR A 179 11.49 12.70 5.30
CA TYR A 179 10.57 13.67 5.87
C TYR A 179 9.17 13.06 5.90
N ILE A 180 8.55 13.03 7.08
CA ILE A 180 7.17 12.57 7.27
C ILE A 180 6.39 13.73 7.89
N PRO A 181 5.39 14.32 7.20
CA PRO A 181 4.64 15.44 7.73
C PRO A 181 3.85 15.03 8.97
N TYR A 182 3.83 15.87 10.00
CA TYR A 182 3.03 15.64 11.21
C TYR A 182 2.54 16.96 11.78
N ASP A 183 1.24 17.11 11.90
CA ASP A 183 0.62 18.27 12.53
C ASP A 183 0.41 17.99 14.01
N ARG A 184 1.07 18.77 14.88
CA ARG A 184 1.01 18.56 16.33
C ARG A 184 -0.29 19.04 16.96
N GLN A 185 -0.96 20.01 16.35
CA GLN A 185 -2.17 20.62 16.91
C GLN A 185 -3.37 19.67 16.79
N LEU A 186 -3.60 19.13 15.60
CA LEU A 186 -4.59 18.11 15.30
C LEU A 186 -4.10 16.72 15.74
N GLY A 187 -2.78 16.51 15.76
CA GLY A 187 -2.15 15.24 16.08
C GLY A 187 -2.41 14.18 15.01
N ILE A 188 -2.44 14.61 13.75
CA ILE A 188 -2.64 13.79 12.53
C ILE A 188 -1.45 13.94 11.59
N PHE A 189 -1.37 13.09 10.58
CA PHE A 189 -0.43 13.24 9.47
C PHE A 189 -1.14 14.01 8.35
N PRO A 190 -0.70 15.23 7.99
CA PRO A 190 -1.16 15.91 6.77
C PRO A 190 -0.88 15.04 5.55
N GLN A 191 -1.79 15.05 4.56
CA GLN A 191 -1.61 14.28 3.33
C GLN A 191 -0.41 14.77 2.52
N ASP A 192 -0.14 16.07 2.53
CA ASP A 192 1.00 16.73 1.90
C ASP A 192 1.36 18.01 2.67
N ASP A 193 2.45 18.67 2.27
CA ASP A 193 2.96 19.88 2.93
C ASP A 193 1.96 21.04 3.02
N THR A 194 1.00 21.13 2.09
CA THR A 194 0.05 22.24 1.97
C THR A 194 -1.39 21.86 2.25
N PHE A 195 -1.67 20.56 2.47
CA PHE A 195 -3.04 20.03 2.52
C PHE A 195 -3.92 20.77 3.54
N LEU A 196 -3.40 20.97 4.75
CA LEU A 196 -4.15 21.60 5.86
C LEU A 196 -4.31 23.11 5.71
N ASP A 197 -3.59 23.75 4.78
CA ASP A 197 -3.68 25.19 4.51
C ASP A 197 -4.80 25.54 3.51
N LYS A 198 -5.50 24.52 2.99
CA LYS A 198 -6.58 24.66 2.01
C LYS A 198 -7.95 24.75 2.68
N PRO A 199 -8.96 25.37 2.05
CA PRO A 199 -10.35 25.28 2.52
C PRO A 199 -10.87 23.83 2.48
N ILE A 200 -11.71 23.45 3.45
CA ILE A 200 -12.40 22.16 3.43
C ILE A 200 -13.51 22.20 2.38
N TRP A 201 -13.60 21.17 1.53
CA TRP A 201 -14.71 21.02 0.59
C TRP A 201 -15.99 20.63 1.35
N ASP A 202 -17.10 21.31 1.07
CA ASP A 202 -18.38 21.07 1.72
C ASP A 202 -19.12 19.89 1.05
N LEU A 203 -18.81 18.67 1.47
CA LEU A 203 -19.43 17.46 0.94
C LEU A 203 -20.94 17.39 1.21
N GLU A 204 -21.39 17.89 2.37
CA GLU A 204 -22.81 17.90 2.74
C GLU A 204 -23.65 18.78 1.80
N LYS A 205 -23.09 19.90 1.35
CA LYS A 205 -23.76 20.80 0.39
C LYS A 205 -23.49 20.46 -1.08
N THR A 206 -22.62 19.49 -1.36
CA THR A 206 -22.36 19.07 -2.74
C THR A 206 -23.55 18.26 -3.25
N PRO A 207 -24.19 18.66 -4.38
CA PRO A 207 -25.34 17.92 -4.90
C PRO A 207 -24.97 16.49 -5.28
N ALA A 208 -25.88 15.53 -5.05
CA ALA A 208 -25.64 14.11 -5.29
C ALA A 208 -25.29 13.76 -6.75
N ASP A 209 -25.76 14.56 -7.72
CA ASP A 209 -25.47 14.41 -9.15
C ASP A 209 -24.12 15.02 -9.58
N LYS A 210 -23.30 15.47 -8.62
CA LYS A 210 -21.98 16.04 -8.86
C LYS A 210 -20.83 15.13 -8.45
N PHE A 211 -21.13 13.85 -8.17
CA PHE A 211 -20.15 12.81 -7.93
C PHE A 211 -20.07 11.85 -9.12
N PRO A 212 -18.88 11.35 -9.49
CA PRO A 212 -17.56 11.72 -8.97
C PRO A 212 -17.14 13.17 -9.26
N LEU A 213 -16.53 13.86 -8.29
CA LEU A 213 -16.23 15.30 -8.40
C LEU A 213 -15.43 15.65 -9.67
N LEU A 214 -14.46 14.82 -10.04
CA LEU A 214 -13.60 15.03 -11.22
C LEU A 214 -14.37 15.08 -12.55
N LEU A 215 -15.57 14.51 -12.61
CA LEU A 215 -16.41 14.58 -13.82
C LEU A 215 -17.23 15.88 -13.91
N HIS A 216 -17.32 16.63 -12.82
CA HIS A 216 -18.22 17.79 -12.71
C HIS A 216 -17.51 19.09 -12.33
N TYR A 217 -16.33 19.01 -11.72
CA TYR A 217 -15.54 20.16 -11.30
C TYR A 217 -14.15 20.12 -11.91
N HIS A 218 -13.64 21.30 -12.25
CA HIS A 218 -12.29 21.42 -12.80
C HIS A 218 -11.24 21.04 -11.72
N PRO A 219 -10.15 20.31 -12.07
CA PRO A 219 -9.13 19.92 -11.10
C PRO A 219 -8.57 21.07 -10.26
N LEU A 220 -8.41 22.27 -10.83
CA LEU A 220 -7.98 23.48 -10.08
C LEU A 220 -8.89 23.85 -8.89
N LEU A 221 -10.18 23.49 -8.91
CA LEU A 221 -11.07 23.69 -7.76
C LEU A 221 -10.88 22.59 -6.72
N ILE A 222 -10.76 21.35 -7.18
CA ILE A 222 -10.61 20.17 -6.33
C ILE A 222 -9.26 20.21 -5.60
N TYR A 223 -8.16 20.39 -6.34
CA TYR A 223 -6.78 20.36 -5.84
C TYR A 223 -6.48 21.48 -4.82
N GLY A 224 -7.25 22.56 -4.90
CA GLY A 224 -7.21 23.70 -3.98
C GLY A 224 -8.03 23.51 -2.70
N SER A 225 -8.60 22.32 -2.47
CA SER A 225 -9.47 22.03 -1.32
C SER A 225 -9.00 20.80 -0.54
N GLN A 226 -9.44 20.68 0.70
CA GLN A 226 -9.31 19.45 1.48
C GLN A 226 -10.48 18.53 1.13
N VAL A 227 -10.24 17.64 0.17
CA VAL A 227 -11.15 16.58 -0.25
C VAL A 227 -10.35 15.45 -0.83
N CYS A 228 -10.71 14.22 -0.48
CA CYS A 228 -10.03 13.02 -0.95
C CYS A 228 -10.98 12.20 -1.82
N LYS A 229 -10.49 11.74 -2.97
CA LYS A 229 -11.17 10.76 -3.81
C LYS A 229 -11.27 9.41 -3.11
N GLN A 230 -10.17 9.02 -2.47
CA GLN A 230 -9.91 7.68 -1.95
C GLN A 230 -8.87 7.74 -0.81
N PRO A 231 -8.62 6.64 -0.09
CA PRO A 231 -7.71 6.60 1.04
C PRO A 231 -6.27 6.84 0.57
N ASP A 232 -5.62 7.85 1.14
CA ASP A 232 -4.19 8.14 0.98
C ASP A 232 -3.47 7.89 2.32
N VAL A 233 -3.63 8.80 3.29
CA VAL A 233 -3.12 8.61 4.65
C VAL A 233 -3.68 7.34 5.29
N VAL A 234 -4.99 7.11 5.13
CA VAL A 234 -5.67 5.92 5.67
C VAL A 234 -5.15 4.63 5.03
N LEU A 235 -4.72 4.66 3.76
CA LEU A 235 -4.08 3.50 3.12
C LEU A 235 -2.73 3.18 3.76
N ALA A 236 -1.89 4.19 4.02
CA ALA A 236 -0.63 4.00 4.73
C ALA A 236 -0.85 3.43 6.15
N LEU A 237 -1.88 3.89 6.86
CA LEU A 237 -2.25 3.36 8.18
C LEU A 237 -2.61 1.87 8.16
N PHE A 238 -3.16 1.38 7.05
CA PHE A 238 -3.43 -0.04 6.86
C PHE A 238 -2.16 -0.81 6.47
N LEU A 239 -1.50 -0.44 5.38
CA LEU A 239 -0.37 -1.21 4.83
C LEU A 239 0.81 -1.25 5.80
N LEU A 240 1.05 -0.16 6.53
CA LEU A 240 2.12 -0.02 7.52
C LEU A 240 1.56 0.05 8.94
N SER A 241 0.49 -0.68 9.22
CA SER A 241 -0.26 -0.64 10.48
C SER A 241 0.62 -0.78 11.74
N GLN A 242 1.70 -1.56 11.71
CA GLN A 242 2.64 -1.71 12.82
C GLN A 242 3.43 -0.44 13.17
N LYS A 243 3.46 0.57 12.28
CA LYS A 243 4.18 1.84 12.49
C LYS A 243 3.36 2.89 13.25
N PHE A 244 2.08 2.61 13.51
CA PHE A 244 1.15 3.59 14.07
C PHE A 244 0.42 3.07 15.30
N THR A 245 0.28 3.93 16.29
CA THR A 245 -0.54 3.65 17.47
C THR A 245 -2.03 3.64 17.12
N ALA A 246 -2.84 2.93 17.91
CA ALA A 246 -4.30 2.96 17.76
C ALA A 246 -4.88 4.39 17.84
N ARG A 247 -4.30 5.25 18.68
CA ARG A 247 -4.68 6.67 18.81
C ARG A 247 -4.40 7.46 17.54
N GLN A 248 -3.23 7.28 16.93
CA GLN A 248 -2.90 7.92 15.65
C GLN A 248 -3.85 7.44 14.55
N LYS A 249 -4.10 6.13 14.46
CA LYS A 249 -5.03 5.57 13.47
C LYS A 249 -6.42 6.17 13.61
N LYS A 250 -6.97 6.15 14.82
CA LYS A 250 -8.30 6.70 15.10
C LYS A 250 -8.41 8.18 14.73
N ARG A 251 -7.44 9.02 15.13
CA ARG A 251 -7.47 10.46 14.83
C ARG A 251 -7.42 10.77 13.34
N ASN A 252 -6.54 10.09 12.62
CA ASN A 252 -6.44 10.26 11.17
C ASN A 252 -7.68 9.72 10.46
N TYR A 253 -8.19 8.55 10.86
CA TYR A 253 -9.43 8.00 10.34
C TYR A 253 -10.60 8.98 10.52
N ASP A 254 -10.81 9.47 11.76
CA ASP A 254 -11.88 10.41 12.10
C ASP A 254 -11.79 11.73 11.32
N TYR A 255 -10.59 12.10 10.85
CA TYR A 255 -10.37 13.30 10.02
C TYR A 255 -10.65 13.01 8.54
N TYR A 256 -9.94 12.05 7.97
CA TYR A 256 -9.95 11.79 6.53
C TYR A 256 -11.25 11.16 6.05
N GLU A 257 -11.94 10.37 6.88
CA GLU A 257 -13.27 9.83 6.53
C GLU A 257 -14.25 10.95 6.17
N LYS A 258 -14.27 12.04 6.95
CA LYS A 258 -15.22 13.16 6.77
C LYS A 258 -15.04 13.93 5.48
N ILE A 259 -13.87 13.84 4.87
CA ILE A 259 -13.51 14.58 3.65
C ILE A 259 -13.24 13.64 2.48
N THR A 260 -13.51 12.33 2.62
CA THR A 260 -13.34 11.36 1.53
C THR A 260 -14.67 11.12 0.82
N THR A 261 -14.70 11.29 -0.51
CA THR A 261 -15.90 11.10 -1.33
C THR A 261 -16.25 9.64 -1.58
N HIS A 262 -15.23 8.76 -1.52
CA HIS A 262 -15.33 7.36 -1.93
C HIS A 262 -15.67 7.19 -3.43
N ASP A 263 -15.32 8.17 -4.26
CA ASP A 263 -15.51 8.15 -5.73
C ASP A 263 -14.69 7.07 -6.46
N SER A 264 -13.81 6.38 -5.72
CA SER A 264 -13.05 5.23 -6.19
C SER A 264 -13.56 3.95 -5.55
N SER A 265 -13.74 2.90 -6.35
CA SER A 265 -14.11 1.57 -5.87
C SER A 265 -13.05 0.95 -4.93
N LEU A 266 -11.83 1.47 -4.91
CA LEU A 266 -10.78 1.07 -3.97
C LEU A 266 -11.06 1.57 -2.55
N SER A 267 -11.89 2.60 -2.38
CA SER A 267 -11.99 3.36 -1.14
C SER A 267 -12.67 2.62 0.00
N PRO A 268 -13.91 2.09 -0.15
CA PRO A 268 -14.67 1.55 0.99
C PRO A 268 -13.93 0.41 1.70
N SER A 269 -13.26 -0.46 0.95
CA SER A 269 -12.58 -1.63 1.53
C SER A 269 -11.50 -1.27 2.55
N ILE A 270 -10.72 -0.22 2.28
CA ILE A 270 -9.66 0.23 3.19
C ILE A 270 -10.26 0.88 4.43
N PHE A 271 -11.31 1.69 4.27
CA PHE A 271 -12.04 2.25 5.40
C PHE A 271 -12.67 1.17 6.27
N SER A 272 -13.21 0.09 5.67
CA SER A 272 -13.72 -1.08 6.41
C SER A 272 -12.64 -1.74 7.26
N ILE A 273 -11.45 -1.96 6.68
CA ILE A 273 -10.33 -2.61 7.38
C ILE A 273 -9.81 -1.75 8.54
N VAL A 274 -9.60 -0.45 8.32
CA VAL A 274 -9.10 0.43 9.39
C VAL A 274 -10.17 0.64 10.47
N ALA A 275 -11.45 0.76 10.11
CA ALA A 275 -12.57 0.81 11.06
C ALA A 275 -12.62 -0.44 11.95
N SER A 276 -12.45 -1.62 11.34
CA SER A 276 -12.35 -2.90 12.05
C SER A 276 -11.24 -2.86 13.10
N GLU A 277 -10.07 -2.36 12.71
CA GLU A 277 -8.88 -2.33 13.57
C GLU A 277 -9.00 -1.35 14.76
N ILE A 278 -9.68 -0.22 14.56
CA ILE A 278 -9.85 0.81 15.61
C ILE A 278 -11.12 0.62 16.46
N GLY A 279 -11.90 -0.45 16.20
CA GLY A 279 -13.08 -0.82 16.97
C GLY A 279 -14.40 -0.19 16.52
N TYR A 280 -14.45 0.42 15.33
CA TYR A 280 -15.68 0.94 14.73
C TYR A 280 -16.39 -0.14 13.92
N THR A 281 -16.87 -1.18 14.62
CA THR A 281 -17.36 -2.41 13.99
C THR A 281 -18.59 -2.20 13.10
N GLU A 282 -19.48 -1.26 13.45
CA GLU A 282 -20.66 -0.91 12.63
C GLU A 282 -20.24 -0.26 11.31
N LYS A 283 -19.45 0.83 11.37
CA LYS A 283 -18.88 1.48 10.17
C LYS A 283 -18.09 0.49 9.31
N ALA A 284 -17.32 -0.39 9.94
CA ALA A 284 -16.56 -1.41 9.24
C ALA A 284 -17.47 -2.32 8.40
N TYR A 285 -18.63 -2.70 8.94
CA TYR A 285 -19.60 -3.51 8.24
C TYR A 285 -20.30 -2.74 7.11
N ASP A 286 -20.66 -1.47 7.33
CA ASP A 286 -21.29 -0.63 6.29
C ASP A 286 -20.35 -0.46 5.08
N TYR A 287 -19.09 -0.11 5.32
CA TYR A 287 -18.09 -0.03 4.25
C TYR A 287 -17.78 -1.37 3.59
N PHE A 288 -17.89 -2.47 4.33
CA PHE A 288 -17.82 -3.82 3.75
C PHE A 288 -18.98 -4.07 2.79
N LEU A 289 -20.21 -3.69 3.15
CA LEU A 289 -21.37 -3.80 2.27
C LEU A 289 -21.19 -2.95 1.00
N SER A 290 -20.73 -1.71 1.13
CA SER A 290 -20.39 -0.86 -0.03
C SER A 290 -19.34 -1.50 -0.96
N THR A 291 -18.41 -2.27 -0.39
CA THR A 291 -17.39 -3.00 -1.17
C THR A 291 -17.99 -4.20 -1.90
N VAL A 292 -18.69 -5.10 -1.18
CA VAL A 292 -19.13 -6.38 -1.76
C VAL A 292 -20.35 -6.27 -2.65
N ARG A 293 -21.08 -5.16 -2.57
CA ARG A 293 -22.28 -4.90 -3.37
C ARG A 293 -22.06 -3.90 -4.51
N LEU A 294 -20.85 -3.35 -4.66
CA LEU A 294 -20.56 -2.28 -5.63
C LEU A 294 -21.07 -2.58 -7.04
N ASP A 295 -20.62 -3.69 -7.64
CA ASP A 295 -21.03 -4.10 -8.99
C ASP A 295 -22.44 -4.70 -9.03
N LEU A 296 -22.91 -5.30 -7.93
CA LEU A 296 -24.22 -5.97 -7.87
C LEU A 296 -25.37 -4.95 -7.85
N ASP A 297 -25.18 -3.83 -7.15
CA ASP A 297 -26.15 -2.76 -7.01
C ASP A 297 -25.83 -1.56 -7.90
N ASP A 298 -24.75 -1.63 -8.69
CA ASP A 298 -24.25 -0.56 -9.55
C ASP A 298 -24.11 0.80 -8.82
N TYR A 299 -23.52 0.78 -7.61
CA TYR A 299 -23.41 1.96 -6.75
C TYR A 299 -22.75 3.16 -7.43
N ASN A 300 -21.78 2.91 -8.31
CA ASN A 300 -21.05 3.95 -9.05
C ASN A 300 -21.67 4.27 -10.43
N GLY A 301 -22.74 3.58 -10.84
CA GLY A 301 -23.43 3.80 -12.13
C GLY A 301 -22.60 3.47 -13.37
N ASN A 302 -21.50 2.73 -13.22
CA ASN A 302 -20.50 2.47 -14.25
C ASN A 302 -20.14 0.99 -14.37
N THR A 303 -20.90 0.07 -13.75
CA THR A 303 -20.68 -1.39 -13.89
C THR A 303 -20.79 -1.83 -15.36
N LYS A 304 -21.57 -1.12 -16.17
CA LYS A 304 -21.67 -1.32 -17.63
C LYS A 304 -20.32 -1.19 -18.36
N ASP A 305 -19.36 -0.46 -17.79
CA ASP A 305 -18.03 -0.23 -18.37
C ASP A 305 -17.03 -1.33 -17.99
N GLY A 306 -17.40 -2.21 -17.04
CA GLY A 306 -16.61 -3.36 -16.60
C GLY A 306 -16.72 -3.59 -15.09
N ILE A 307 -16.37 -4.81 -14.66
CA ILE A 307 -16.30 -5.16 -13.24
C ILE A 307 -15.14 -4.47 -12.54
N HIS A 308 -15.32 -4.10 -11.26
CA HIS A 308 -14.29 -3.42 -10.49
C HIS A 308 -13.35 -4.44 -9.81
N THR A 309 -12.37 -4.94 -10.57
CA THR A 309 -11.46 -6.03 -10.13
C THR A 309 -10.70 -5.74 -8.82
N ALA A 310 -10.28 -4.50 -8.59
CA ALA A 310 -9.65 -4.10 -7.32
C ALA A 310 -10.63 -4.20 -6.14
N CYS A 311 -11.89 -3.82 -6.34
CA CYS A 311 -12.96 -3.92 -5.34
C CYS A 311 -13.25 -5.37 -4.97
N MET A 312 -13.24 -6.29 -5.96
CA MET A 312 -13.36 -7.73 -5.70
C MET A 312 -12.25 -8.26 -4.80
N GLY A 313 -11.01 -7.80 -4.99
CA GLY A 313 -9.92 -8.07 -4.07
C GLY A 313 -10.18 -7.49 -2.68
N GLY A 314 -10.67 -6.24 -2.63
CA GLY A 314 -11.11 -5.55 -1.42
C GLY A 314 -12.11 -6.35 -0.58
N SER A 315 -13.10 -6.99 -1.23
CA SER A 315 -14.09 -7.86 -0.57
C SER A 315 -13.45 -8.95 0.30
N TRP A 316 -12.40 -9.61 -0.22
CA TRP A 316 -11.65 -10.62 0.53
C TRP A 316 -10.79 -9.98 1.63
N LEU A 317 -10.16 -8.84 1.35
CA LEU A 317 -9.33 -8.12 2.32
C LEU A 317 -10.14 -7.63 3.52
N CYS A 318 -11.38 -7.18 3.35
CA CYS A 318 -12.24 -6.77 4.46
C CYS A 318 -12.48 -7.92 5.46
N VAL A 319 -12.67 -9.15 4.98
CA VAL A 319 -12.85 -10.31 5.87
C VAL A 319 -11.53 -10.68 6.55
N VAL A 320 -10.44 -10.78 5.79
CA VAL A 320 -9.17 -11.33 6.28
C VAL A 320 -8.35 -10.31 7.07
N TYR A 321 -8.15 -9.11 6.51
CA TYR A 321 -7.43 -8.03 7.19
C TYR A 321 -8.33 -7.17 8.08
N GLY A 322 -9.62 -7.05 7.79
CA GLY A 322 -10.58 -6.34 8.64
C GLY A 322 -11.07 -7.24 9.78
N PHE A 323 -12.12 -8.00 9.54
CA PHE A 323 -12.86 -8.74 10.58
C PHE A 323 -12.01 -9.77 11.32
N ALA A 324 -11.16 -10.52 10.61
CA ALA A 324 -10.26 -11.49 11.24
C ALA A 324 -9.00 -10.83 11.83
N GLY A 325 -8.74 -9.56 11.50
CA GLY A 325 -7.58 -8.81 11.96
C GLY A 325 -6.25 -9.50 11.63
N MET A 326 -6.16 -10.23 10.50
CA MET A 326 -4.94 -10.95 10.12
C MET A 326 -3.82 -9.96 9.84
N ARG A 327 -2.63 -10.19 10.40
CA ARG A 327 -1.42 -9.43 10.08
C ARG A 327 -0.22 -10.37 10.02
N VAL A 328 0.71 -10.06 9.11
CA VAL A 328 2.03 -10.69 9.03
C VAL A 328 3.05 -9.56 9.12
N TYR A 329 3.81 -9.54 10.20
CA TYR A 329 4.89 -8.58 10.48
C TYR A 329 6.06 -9.30 11.11
N ASP A 330 7.27 -9.01 10.65
CA ASP A 330 8.52 -9.60 11.16
C ASP A 330 8.40 -11.12 11.33
N ASP A 331 7.86 -11.77 10.29
CA ASP A 331 7.68 -13.23 10.25
C ASP A 331 6.71 -13.82 11.30
N ILE A 332 5.84 -12.98 11.87
CA ILE A 332 4.83 -13.37 12.84
C ILE A 332 3.44 -13.24 12.23
N LEU A 333 2.75 -14.39 12.09
CA LEU A 333 1.33 -14.44 11.76
C LEU A 333 0.48 -14.21 13.01
N SER A 334 -0.37 -13.19 12.96
CA SER A 334 -1.28 -12.81 14.04
C SER A 334 -2.70 -12.54 13.55
N PHE A 335 -3.67 -12.67 14.44
CA PHE A 335 -5.09 -12.43 14.20
C PHE A 335 -5.68 -11.66 15.38
N SER A 336 -6.62 -10.76 15.10
CA SER A 336 -7.44 -10.09 16.12
C SER A 336 -8.91 -10.11 15.69
N PRO A 337 -9.53 -11.31 15.69
CA PRO A 337 -10.81 -11.51 15.05
C PRO A 337 -11.97 -10.99 15.89
N TYR A 338 -13.01 -10.50 15.23
CA TYR A 338 -14.34 -10.33 15.81
C TYR A 338 -15.41 -10.82 14.82
N LEU A 339 -16.61 -11.08 15.34
CA LEU A 339 -17.78 -11.45 14.54
C LEU A 339 -18.64 -10.21 14.29
N PRO A 340 -18.86 -9.79 13.02
CA PRO A 340 -19.87 -8.78 12.72
C PRO A 340 -21.24 -9.19 13.26
N ALA A 341 -22.00 -8.24 13.81
CA ALA A 341 -23.26 -8.52 14.51
C ALA A 341 -24.32 -9.21 13.63
N GLN A 342 -24.23 -9.02 12.31
CA GLN A 342 -25.13 -9.55 11.29
C GLN A 342 -24.82 -11.00 10.92
N TRP A 343 -23.72 -11.58 11.39
CA TRP A 343 -23.25 -12.91 10.99
C TRP A 343 -23.31 -13.91 12.16
N GLU A 344 -23.55 -15.18 11.83
CA GLU A 344 -23.48 -16.28 12.79
C GLU A 344 -22.06 -16.87 12.86
N GLU A 345 -21.41 -16.98 11.70
CA GLU A 345 -20.07 -17.51 11.54
C GLU A 345 -19.45 -17.02 10.22
N TYR A 346 -18.13 -16.90 10.16
CA TYR A 346 -17.38 -16.90 8.91
C TYR A 346 -16.16 -17.80 9.00
N SER A 347 -15.74 -18.34 7.85
CA SER A 347 -14.49 -19.09 7.76
C SER A 347 -13.77 -18.86 6.44
N PHE A 348 -12.45 -18.97 6.48
CA PHE A 348 -11.60 -18.88 5.30
C PHE A 348 -10.33 -19.71 5.48
N LYS A 349 -9.57 -19.86 4.40
CA LYS A 349 -8.28 -20.54 4.41
C LYS A 349 -7.19 -19.60 3.92
N ILE A 350 -6.01 -19.72 4.53
CA ILE A 350 -4.78 -19.06 4.07
C ILE A 350 -3.65 -20.07 3.97
N THR A 351 -2.66 -19.75 3.14
CA THR A 351 -1.39 -20.46 3.13
C THR A 351 -0.33 -19.54 3.69
N TYR A 352 0.39 -19.99 4.72
CA TYR A 352 1.48 -19.25 5.33
C TYR A 352 2.69 -20.17 5.49
N ARG A 353 3.80 -19.86 4.83
CA ARG A 353 5.06 -20.63 4.84
C ARG A 353 4.84 -22.12 4.57
N GLY A 354 4.15 -22.40 3.46
CA GLY A 354 3.80 -23.76 3.03
C GLY A 354 2.68 -24.45 3.84
N ARG A 355 2.11 -23.79 4.86
CA ARG A 355 1.12 -24.40 5.76
C ARG A 355 -0.28 -23.89 5.45
N LEU A 356 -1.24 -24.80 5.29
CA LEU A 356 -2.65 -24.46 5.03
C LEU A 356 -3.39 -24.35 6.36
N ILE A 357 -3.93 -23.17 6.66
CA ILE A 357 -4.63 -22.89 7.91
C ILE A 357 -6.07 -22.53 7.58
N ARG A 358 -7.03 -23.16 8.27
CA ARG A 358 -8.42 -22.72 8.32
C ARG A 358 -8.63 -21.85 9.55
N VAL A 359 -9.25 -20.70 9.33
CA VAL A 359 -9.70 -19.79 10.39
C VAL A 359 -11.22 -19.83 10.39
N THR A 360 -11.83 -20.05 11.56
CA THR A 360 -13.28 -19.98 11.76
C THR A 360 -13.59 -19.06 12.92
N VAL A 361 -14.54 -18.16 12.76
CA VAL A 361 -14.96 -17.20 13.80
C VAL A 361 -16.47 -17.23 13.91
N ASN A 362 -16.98 -17.50 15.11
CA ASN A 362 -18.41 -17.55 15.41
C ASN A 362 -18.69 -16.99 16.81
N LYS A 363 -19.93 -17.14 17.30
CA LYS A 363 -20.36 -16.61 18.60
C LYS A 363 -19.57 -17.15 19.80
N ALA A 364 -18.91 -18.32 19.68
CA ALA A 364 -18.08 -18.89 20.73
C ALA A 364 -16.63 -18.34 20.72
N GLY A 365 -16.21 -17.69 19.63
CA GLY A 365 -14.87 -17.15 19.45
C GLY A 365 -14.21 -17.60 18.15
N ALA A 366 -12.88 -17.49 18.09
CA ALA A 366 -12.10 -17.89 16.93
C ALA A 366 -11.39 -19.22 17.16
N SER A 367 -11.41 -20.08 16.14
CA SER A 367 -10.64 -21.32 16.09
C SER A 367 -9.71 -21.35 14.86
N TYR A 368 -8.58 -22.02 15.04
CA TYR A 368 -7.52 -22.12 14.04
C TYR A 368 -7.16 -23.59 13.87
N GLN A 369 -7.27 -24.09 12.65
CA GLN A 369 -6.97 -25.48 12.33
C GLN A 369 -5.86 -25.53 11.29
N LEU A 370 -4.74 -26.16 11.63
CA LEU A 370 -3.72 -26.56 10.67
C LEU A 370 -4.26 -27.74 9.86
N LEU A 371 -4.44 -27.54 8.56
CA LEU A 371 -4.94 -28.55 7.64
C LEU A 371 -3.81 -29.32 6.95
N GLU A 372 -2.72 -28.62 6.61
CA GLU A 372 -1.56 -29.18 5.91
C GLU A 372 -0.28 -28.45 6.34
N GLY A 373 0.84 -29.17 6.39
CA GLY A 373 2.17 -28.67 6.74
C GLY A 373 2.55 -28.92 8.22
N ASP A 374 3.73 -28.46 8.60
CA ASP A 374 4.26 -28.64 9.95
C ASP A 374 3.65 -27.70 10.98
N ALA A 375 3.69 -28.11 12.24
CA ALA A 375 3.25 -27.32 13.38
C ALA A 375 3.78 -25.88 13.34
N LEU A 376 2.91 -24.92 13.68
CA LEU A 376 3.19 -23.49 13.58
C LEU A 376 2.78 -22.75 14.85
N THR A 377 3.53 -21.69 15.16
CA THR A 377 3.09 -20.70 16.14
C THR A 377 2.37 -19.55 15.45
N ILE A 378 1.17 -19.22 15.94
CA ILE A 378 0.45 -17.99 15.60
C ILE A 378 0.18 -17.16 16.85
N TYR A 379 -0.29 -15.93 16.68
CA TYR A 379 -0.78 -15.09 17.76
C TYR A 379 -2.27 -14.81 17.60
N HIS A 380 -3.07 -15.18 18.61
CA HIS A 380 -4.45 -14.74 18.75
C HIS A 380 -4.46 -13.55 19.71
N HIS A 381 -4.76 -12.37 19.16
CA HIS A 381 -4.43 -11.08 19.76
C HIS A 381 -2.94 -11.03 20.16
N LYS A 382 -2.66 -10.97 21.47
CA LYS A 382 -1.30 -10.99 22.02
C LYS A 382 -0.90 -12.35 22.61
N LYS A 383 -1.76 -13.36 22.49
CA LYS A 383 -1.53 -14.69 23.07
C LYS A 383 -0.95 -15.63 22.03
N LYS A 384 0.22 -16.18 22.34
CA LYS A 384 0.90 -17.21 21.55
C LYS A 384 0.07 -18.49 21.56
N MET A 385 -0.16 -19.07 20.38
CA MET A 385 -0.83 -20.36 20.21
C MET A 385 -0.02 -21.25 19.28
N ARG A 386 0.12 -22.53 19.64
CA ARG A 386 0.73 -23.54 18.77
C ARG A 386 -0.37 -24.34 18.10
N LEU A 387 -0.34 -24.39 16.77
CA LEU A 387 -1.17 -25.27 15.97
C LEU A 387 -0.36 -26.56 15.75
N PRO A 388 -0.78 -27.69 16.35
CA PRO A 388 -0.04 -28.95 16.28
C PRO A 388 -0.13 -29.61 14.90
#